data_AF-A0A9D1MF38-F1
#
_entry.id   AF-A0A9D1MF38-F1
#
_cell.length_a   1.000
_cell.length_b   1.000
_cell.length_c   1.000
_cell.angle_alpha   90.00
_cell.angle_beta   90.00
_cell.angle_gamma   90.00
#
_symmetry.space_group_name_H-M   'P 1'
#
loop_
_entity.id
_entity.type
_entity.pdbx_description
1 polymer ?
#
loop_
_entity_poly.entity_id
_entity_poly.type
_entity_poly.pdbx_seq_one_letter_code
_entity_poly.pdbx_strand_id
1 'polypeptide(L)'
;MSKHFFTKLLLALAWLAAAVLWLLSVILPDRFGFFNLNWAIVIVCGTGGLALLLRGTFSGKTGVLKKGDLFLGAGLLVIAAISVIFALALPKSYIWPVIAVIVAVAGVLSVLATGGKKWDEGDNQKVGYKDYRARKAEEEARKAEEEKNNRK
;
A
#
# COMPACT_ATOMS: atom_id res chain seq x y z
N MET A 1 1.10 -20.61 15.55
CA MET A 1 1.21 -19.23 15.00
C MET A 1 0.77 -19.23 13.55
N SER A 2 -0.07 -18.28 13.14
CA SER A 2 -0.42 -18.16 11.71
C SER A 2 0.80 -17.64 10.93
N LYS A 3 0.99 -18.11 9.68
CA LYS A 3 2.10 -17.67 8.81
C LYS A 3 2.13 -16.14 8.65
N HIS A 4 0.95 -15.51 8.68
CA HIS A 4 0.79 -14.06 8.64
C HIS A 4 1.26 -13.32 9.90
N PHE A 5 1.16 -13.94 11.07
CA PHE A 5 1.66 -13.34 12.31
C PHE A 5 3.20 -13.38 12.34
N PHE A 6 3.78 -14.53 11.96
CA PHE A 6 5.24 -14.70 11.94
C PHE A 6 5.93 -13.71 11.00
N THR A 7 5.40 -13.50 9.79
CA THR A 7 5.98 -12.54 8.84
C THR A 7 5.88 -11.09 9.31
N LYS A 8 4.76 -10.70 9.93
CA LYS A 8 4.60 -9.35 10.52
C LYS A 8 5.53 -9.12 11.71
N LEU A 9 5.69 -10.13 12.57
CA LEU A 9 6.60 -10.08 13.70
C LEU A 9 8.06 -9.95 13.25
N LEU A 10 8.46 -10.72 12.23
CA LEU A 10 9.81 -10.68 11.67
C LEU A 10 10.11 -9.32 11.03
N LEU A 11 9.12 -8.73 10.35
CA LEU A 11 9.22 -7.37 9.81
C LEU A 11 9.40 -6.33 10.93
N ALA A 12 8.61 -6.42 12.00
CA ALA A 12 8.70 -5.52 13.15
C ALA A 12 10.05 -5.64 13.87
N LEU A 13 10.56 -6.86 14.02
CA LEU A 13 11.90 -7.12 14.55
C LEU A 13 12.99 -6.54 13.65
N ALA A 14 12.86 -6.67 12.33
CA ALA A 14 13.81 -6.07 11.39
C ALA A 14 13.83 -4.54 11.47
N TRP A 15 12.67 -3.89 11.66
CA TRP A 15 12.59 -2.45 11.86
C TRP A 15 13.19 -2.01 13.19
N LEU A 16 12.95 -2.77 14.24
CA LEU A 16 13.55 -2.52 15.55
C LEU A 16 15.07 -2.70 15.49
N ALA A 17 15.56 -3.74 14.80
CA ALA A 17 17.00 -3.95 14.58
C ALA A 17 17.62 -2.80 13.78
N ALA A 18 16.95 -2.30 12.74
CA ALA A 18 17.42 -1.13 11.99
C ALA A 18 17.48 0.14 12.86
N ALA A 19 16.49 0.36 13.72
CA ALA A 19 16.49 1.48 14.66
C ALA A 19 17.62 1.36 15.70
N VAL A 20 17.86 0.17 16.22
CA VAL A 20 18.96 -0.11 17.17
C VAL A 20 20.32 0.07 16.48
N LEU A 21 20.50 -0.43 15.26
CA LEU A 21 21.74 -0.26 14.50
C LEU A 21 22.02 1.21 14.18
N TRP A 22 20.99 2.00 13.87
CA TRP A 22 21.13 3.44 13.71
C TRP A 22 21.50 4.15 15.01
N LEU A 23 20.90 3.75 16.14
CA LEU A 23 21.29 4.29 17.44
C LEU A 23 22.74 3.93 17.80
N LEU A 24 23.16 2.70 17.51
CA LEU A 24 24.53 2.24 17.69
C LEU A 24 25.51 2.95 16.76
N SER A 25 25.11 3.35 15.54
CA SER A 25 25.97 4.13 14.65
C SER A 25 26.31 5.52 15.21
N VAL A 26 25.43 6.08 16.05
CA VAL A 26 25.64 7.38 16.71
C VAL A 26 26.49 7.22 17.97
N ILE A 27 26.27 6.16 18.76
CA ILE A 27 26.96 5.94 20.04
C ILE A 27 28.36 5.35 19.85
N LEU A 28 28.52 4.43 18.88
CA LEU A 28 29.76 3.70 18.59
C LEU A 28 30.13 3.85 17.10
N PRO A 29 30.49 5.06 16.65
CA PRO A 29 30.77 5.33 15.24
C PRO A 29 31.94 4.50 14.69
N ASP A 30 32.92 4.14 15.52
CA ASP A 30 34.07 3.32 15.09
C ASP A 30 33.69 1.89 14.68
N ARG A 31 32.56 1.38 15.19
CA ARG A 31 32.08 0.00 14.95
C ARG A 31 30.88 -0.04 14.01
N PHE A 32 30.02 0.97 14.09
CA PHE A 32 28.73 1.00 13.38
C PHE A 32 28.55 2.21 12.46
N GLY A 33 29.57 3.05 12.27
CA GLY A 33 29.50 4.26 11.45
C GLY A 33 29.15 4.03 9.98
N PHE A 34 29.29 2.80 9.47
CA PHE A 34 28.81 2.41 8.15
C PHE A 34 27.27 2.47 8.01
N PHE A 35 26.54 2.33 9.12
CA PHE A 35 25.08 2.29 9.15
C PHE A 35 24.50 3.70 9.40
N ASN A 36 24.50 4.53 8.36
CA ASN A 36 23.92 5.89 8.43
C ASN A 36 22.38 5.90 8.34
N LEU A 37 21.77 7.07 8.55
CA LEU A 37 20.31 7.25 8.49
C LEU A 37 19.69 6.76 7.17
N ASN A 38 20.42 6.89 6.05
CA ASN A 38 19.91 6.44 4.75
C ASN A 38 19.67 4.92 4.76
N TRP A 39 20.55 4.12 5.37
CA TRP A 39 20.35 2.68 5.51
C TRP A 39 19.13 2.31 6.36
N ALA A 40 18.87 3.05 7.43
CA ALA A 40 17.66 2.87 8.24
C ALA A 40 16.39 3.14 7.41
N ILE A 41 16.38 4.23 6.64
CA ILE A 41 15.28 4.58 5.73
C ILE A 41 15.09 3.49 4.66
N VAL A 42 16.18 2.99 4.06
CA VAL A 42 16.13 1.91 3.07
C VAL A 42 15.44 0.66 3.63
N ILE A 43 15.75 0.26 4.86
CA ILE A 43 15.13 -0.93 5.46
C ILE A 43 13.64 -0.68 5.68
N VAL A 44 13.25 0.42 6.31
CA VAL A 44 11.84 0.70 6.65
C VAL A 44 11.01 0.93 5.39
N CYS A 45 11.42 1.85 4.53
CA CYS A 45 10.71 2.19 3.30
C CYS A 45 10.80 1.08 2.26
N GLY A 46 11.92 0.36 2.16
CA GLY A 46 12.09 -0.75 1.23
C GLY A 46 11.18 -1.92 1.58
N THR A 47 11.22 -2.38 2.83
CA THR A 47 10.38 -3.50 3.28
C THR A 47 8.90 -3.14 3.37
N GLY A 48 8.57 -1.93 3.84
CA GLY A 48 7.20 -1.41 3.85
C GLY A 48 6.64 -1.20 2.45
N GLY A 49 7.43 -0.65 1.53
CA GLY A 49 7.06 -0.45 0.14
C GLY A 49 6.78 -1.76 -0.58
N LEU A 50 7.66 -2.77 -0.40
CA LEU A 50 7.48 -4.09 -0.97
C LEU A 50 6.24 -4.80 -0.40
N ALA A 51 6.01 -4.71 0.92
CA ALA A 51 4.84 -5.30 1.56
C ALA A 51 3.53 -4.68 1.04
N LEU A 52 3.51 -3.35 0.83
CA LEU A 52 2.34 -2.67 0.26
C LEU A 52 2.13 -3.01 -1.22
N LEU A 53 3.19 -3.13 -2.02
CA LEU A 53 3.08 -3.61 -3.40
C LEU A 53 2.47 -5.00 -3.46
N LEU A 54 2.99 -5.95 -2.67
CA LEU A 54 2.48 -7.32 -2.60
C LEU A 54 1.03 -7.37 -2.10
N ARG A 55 0.67 -6.50 -1.15
CA ARG A 55 -0.71 -6.39 -0.68
C ARG A 55 -1.62 -5.84 -1.77
N GLY A 56 -1.18 -4.84 -2.52
CA GLY A 56 -1.93 -4.24 -3.62
C GLY A 56 -2.14 -5.20 -4.80
N THR A 57 -1.17 -6.09 -5.08
CA THR A 57 -1.29 -7.10 -6.14
C THR A 57 -2.15 -8.31 -5.74
N PHE A 58 -1.89 -8.91 -4.58
CA PHE A 58 -2.44 -10.22 -4.21
C PHE A 58 -3.64 -10.18 -3.25
N SER A 59 -3.98 -9.04 -2.65
CA SER A 59 -5.09 -8.99 -1.69
C SER A 59 -6.46 -9.02 -2.38
N GLY A 60 -7.45 -9.68 -1.79
CA GLY A 60 -8.85 -9.69 -2.26
C GLY A 60 -9.63 -8.39 -2.02
N LYS A 61 -8.97 -7.23 -2.06
CA LYS A 61 -9.58 -5.91 -1.83
C LYS A 61 -10.23 -5.32 -3.07
N THR A 62 -11.04 -4.29 -2.86
CA THR A 62 -11.61 -3.44 -3.92
C THR A 62 -10.51 -2.77 -4.75
N GLY A 63 -10.80 -2.48 -6.03
CA GLY A 63 -9.81 -1.94 -6.97
C GLY A 63 -9.16 -0.63 -6.51
N VAL A 64 -9.92 0.23 -5.83
CA VAL A 64 -9.44 1.50 -5.26
C VAL A 64 -8.39 1.28 -4.18
N LEU A 65 -8.67 0.37 -3.23
CA LEU A 65 -7.73 0.07 -2.14
C LEU A 65 -6.47 -0.64 -2.65
N LYS A 66 -6.59 -1.46 -3.71
CA LYS A 66 -5.43 -2.06 -4.39
C LYS A 66 -4.52 -1.01 -5.00
N LYS A 67 -5.07 -0.03 -5.73
CA LYS A 67 -4.30 1.07 -6.31
C LYS A 67 -3.64 1.92 -5.23
N GLY A 68 -4.38 2.24 -4.16
CA GLY A 68 -3.82 2.98 -3.02
C GLY A 68 -2.61 2.27 -2.41
N ASP A 69 -2.74 0.97 -2.10
CA ASP A 69 -1.63 0.16 -1.59
C ASP A 69 -0.44 0.12 -2.58
N LEU A 70 -0.70 0.00 -3.89
CA LEU A 70 0.35 0.00 -4.93
C LEU A 70 1.10 1.33 -5.03
N PHE A 71 0.40 2.46 -5.10
CA PHE A 71 1.03 3.77 -5.25
C PHE A 71 1.73 4.23 -3.96
N LEU A 72 1.18 3.93 -2.79
CA LEU A 72 1.88 4.13 -1.51
C LEU A 72 3.13 3.25 -1.44
N GLY A 73 3.03 1.98 -1.84
CA GLY A 73 4.17 1.07 -1.91
C GLY A 73 5.27 1.59 -2.84
N ALA A 74 4.89 2.05 -4.04
CA ALA A 74 5.80 2.65 -5.01
C ALA A 74 6.48 3.92 -4.47
N GLY A 75 5.73 4.80 -3.80
CA GLY A 75 6.29 6.00 -3.16
C GLY A 75 7.34 5.66 -2.10
N LEU A 76 7.07 4.66 -1.26
CA LEU A 76 8.05 4.18 -0.27
C LEU A 76 9.28 3.57 -0.96
N LEU A 77 9.12 2.82 -2.04
CA LEU A 77 10.25 2.29 -2.79
C LEU A 77 11.09 3.38 -3.48
N VAL A 78 10.46 4.46 -3.96
CA VAL A 78 11.19 5.63 -4.47
C VAL A 78 12.05 6.24 -3.38
N ILE A 79 11.49 6.45 -2.18
CA ILE A 79 12.25 6.97 -1.03
C ILE A 79 13.42 6.05 -0.70
N ALA A 80 13.18 4.73 -0.62
CA ALA A 80 14.22 3.75 -0.36
C ALA A 80 15.33 3.78 -1.44
N ALA A 81 14.96 3.83 -2.71
CA ALA A 81 15.93 3.82 -3.80
C ALA A 81 16.79 5.10 -3.85
N ILE A 82 16.19 6.26 -3.57
CA ILE A 82 16.91 7.52 -3.42
C ILE A 82 17.86 7.45 -2.22
N SER A 83 17.41 6.90 -1.09
CA SER A 83 18.27 6.69 0.08
C SER A 83 19.45 5.76 -0.21
N VAL A 84 19.28 4.72 -1.04
CA VAL A 84 20.41 3.88 -1.51
C VAL A 84 21.40 4.70 -2.34
N ILE A 85 20.94 5.53 -3.27
CA ILE A 85 21.81 6.39 -4.09
C ILE A 85 22.66 7.28 -3.19
N PHE A 86 22.08 7.89 -2.16
CA PHE A 86 22.82 8.71 -1.19
C PHE A 86 23.74 7.87 -0.29
N ALA A 87 23.29 6.71 0.19
CA ALA A 87 24.08 5.82 1.04
C ALA A 87 25.35 5.31 0.33
N LEU A 88 25.25 5.04 -0.96
CA LEU A 88 26.33 4.53 -1.80
C LEU A 88 27.10 5.64 -2.55
N ALA A 89 26.76 6.92 -2.31
CA ALA A 89 27.33 8.06 -3.01
C ALA A 89 27.29 7.95 -4.55
N LEU A 90 26.21 7.36 -5.08
CA LEU A 90 26.01 7.19 -6.51
C LEU A 90 25.69 8.53 -7.21
N PRO A 91 26.00 8.65 -8.52
CA PRO A 91 25.61 9.79 -9.34
C PRO A 91 24.13 10.15 -9.23
N LYS A 92 23.84 11.43 -9.00
CA LYS A 92 22.46 11.95 -8.91
C LYS A 92 21.67 11.81 -10.21
N SER A 93 22.35 11.59 -11.34
CA SER A 93 21.72 11.30 -12.63
C SER A 93 20.86 10.02 -12.61
N TYR A 94 21.10 9.10 -11.67
CA TYR A 94 20.30 7.89 -11.52
C TYR A 94 18.92 8.12 -10.87
N ILE A 95 18.68 9.26 -10.21
CA ILE A 95 17.44 9.52 -9.48
C ILE A 95 16.23 9.45 -10.41
N TRP A 96 16.24 10.22 -11.51
CA TRP A 96 15.12 10.28 -12.46
C TRP A 96 14.82 8.94 -13.14
N PRO A 97 15.81 8.22 -13.71
CA PRO A 97 15.60 6.89 -14.26
C PRO A 97 14.99 5.90 -13.25
N VAL A 98 15.50 5.88 -12.01
CA VAL A 98 15.02 4.96 -10.98
C VAL A 98 13.56 5.25 -10.60
N ILE A 99 13.20 6.52 -10.44
CA ILE A 99 11.81 6.92 -10.19
C ILE A 99 10.92 6.47 -11.35
N ALA A 100 11.33 6.74 -12.59
CA ALA A 100 10.55 6.38 -13.78
C ALA A 100 10.29 4.86 -13.84
N VAL A 101 11.30 4.04 -13.57
CA VAL A 101 11.16 2.58 -13.52
C VAL A 101 10.18 2.14 -12.43
N ILE A 102 10.29 2.68 -11.21
CA ILE A 102 9.39 2.30 -10.11
C ILE A 102 7.95 2.70 -10.41
N VAL A 103 7.73 3.91 -10.93
CA VAL A 103 6.39 4.39 -11.32
C VAL A 103 5.81 3.55 -12.46
N ALA A 104 6.62 3.19 -13.45
CA ALA A 104 6.20 2.33 -14.56
C ALA A 104 5.77 0.94 -14.05
N VAL A 105 6.57 0.32 -13.17
CA VAL A 105 6.22 -0.96 -12.53
C VAL A 105 4.93 -0.85 -11.74
N ALA A 106 4.76 0.19 -10.93
CA ALA A 106 3.54 0.42 -10.16
C ALA A 106 2.31 0.59 -11.08
N GLY A 107 2.48 1.31 -12.20
CA GLY A 107 1.46 1.46 -13.24
C GLY A 107 1.05 0.12 -13.84
N VAL A 108 2.00 -0.70 -14.28
CA VAL A 108 1.75 -2.04 -14.83
C VAL A 108 1.05 -2.92 -13.80
N LEU A 109 1.55 -2.97 -12.56
CA LEU A 109 0.93 -3.73 -11.48
C LEU A 109 -0.48 -3.24 -11.16
N SER A 110 -0.75 -1.94 -11.28
CA SER A 110 -2.09 -1.39 -11.05
C SER A 110 -3.11 -1.86 -12.08
N VAL A 111 -2.71 -1.93 -13.35
CA VAL A 111 -3.57 -2.44 -14.44
C VAL A 111 -3.83 -3.93 -14.23
N LEU A 112 -2.79 -4.72 -13.96
CA LEU A 112 -2.90 -6.17 -13.74
C LEU A 112 -3.73 -6.50 -12.50
N ALA A 113 -3.52 -5.81 -11.38
CA ALA A 113 -4.18 -6.10 -10.11
C ALA A 113 -5.65 -5.67 -10.07
N THR A 114 -6.04 -4.66 -10.87
CA THR A 114 -7.41 -4.12 -10.91
C THR A 114 -8.19 -4.48 -12.17
N GLY A 115 -7.56 -5.11 -13.17
CA GLY A 115 -8.19 -5.41 -14.45
C GLY A 115 -8.55 -4.16 -15.26
N GLY A 116 -7.85 -3.05 -15.04
CA GLY A 116 -8.10 -1.77 -15.73
C GLY A 116 -9.24 -0.92 -15.18
N LYS A 117 -9.90 -1.32 -14.09
CA LYS A 117 -10.99 -0.55 -13.47
C LYS A 117 -10.54 0.84 -13.06
N LYS A 118 -11.35 1.88 -13.32
CA LYS A 118 -11.00 3.27 -12.98
C LYS A 118 -10.97 3.49 -11.47
N TRP A 119 -10.20 4.48 -11.02
CA TRP A 119 -10.11 4.81 -9.58
C TRP A 119 -11.48 5.21 -9.00
N ASP A 120 -12.38 5.72 -9.83
CA ASP A 120 -13.72 6.19 -9.46
C ASP A 120 -14.83 5.14 -9.67
N GLU A 121 -14.50 3.96 -10.19
CA GLU A 121 -15.42 2.83 -10.24
C GLU A 121 -15.50 2.18 -8.85
N GLY A 122 -16.16 2.88 -7.93
CA GLY A 122 -16.58 2.30 -6.65
C GLY A 122 -17.49 1.09 -6.87
N ASP A 123 -17.55 0.19 -5.88
CA ASP A 123 -18.35 -1.05 -5.93
C ASP A 123 -19.85 -0.83 -6.24
N ASN A 124 -20.33 0.42 -6.20
CA ASN A 124 -21.69 0.82 -6.59
C ASN A 124 -21.97 0.76 -8.10
N GLN A 125 -20.97 0.59 -8.96
CA GLN A 125 -21.17 0.49 -10.42
C GLN A 125 -21.15 -0.95 -10.94
N LYS A 126 -21.34 -1.96 -10.08
CA LYS A 126 -21.57 -3.34 -10.57
C LYS A 126 -22.93 -3.40 -11.30
N VAL A 127 -22.89 -3.70 -12.59
CA VAL A 127 -24.07 -4.04 -13.39
C VAL A 127 -24.85 -5.15 -12.67
N GLY A 128 -25.98 -4.77 -12.06
CA GLY A 128 -26.84 -5.66 -11.27
C GLY A 128 -27.04 -5.26 -9.79
N TYR A 129 -26.27 -4.32 -9.23
CA TYR A 129 -26.52 -3.82 -7.88
C TYR A 129 -27.52 -2.65 -7.91
N LYS A 130 -28.70 -2.83 -7.30
CA LYS A 130 -29.68 -1.74 -7.17
C LYS A 130 -29.07 -0.62 -6.31
N ASP A 131 -29.11 0.58 -6.86
CA ASP A 131 -28.60 1.80 -6.24
C ASP A 131 -29.20 2.00 -4.83
N TYR A 132 -28.48 2.62 -3.89
CA TYR A 132 -28.97 2.77 -2.51
C TYR A 132 -30.33 3.48 -2.46
N ARG A 133 -30.52 4.46 -3.35
CA ARG A 133 -31.80 5.18 -3.50
C ARG A 133 -32.93 4.25 -3.97
N ALA A 134 -32.65 3.32 -4.87
CA ALA A 134 -33.62 2.35 -5.36
C ALA A 134 -34.03 1.35 -4.26
N ARG A 135 -33.08 0.90 -3.42
CA ARG A 135 -33.37 0.04 -2.27
C ARG A 135 -34.23 0.73 -1.21
N LYS A 136 -33.92 1.99 -0.90
CA LYS A 136 -34.70 2.82 0.02
C LYS A 136 -36.13 3.07 -0.48
N ALA A 137 -36.29 3.36 -1.77
CA ALA A 137 -37.61 3.56 -2.37
C ALA A 137 -38.47 2.28 -2.35
N GLU A 138 -37.88 1.11 -2.62
CA GLU A 138 -38.58 -0.18 -2.51
C GLU A 138 -38.97 -0.51 -1.07
N GLU A 139 -38.10 -0.20 -0.10
CA GLU A 139 -38.38 -0.45 1.32
C GLU A 139 -39.48 0.47 1.86
N GLU A 140 -39.52 1.74 1.43
CA GLU A 140 -40.60 2.67 1.76
C GLU A 140 -41.92 2.30 1.09
N ALA A 141 -41.89 1.86 -0.17
CA ALA A 141 -43.09 1.37 -0.86
C ALA A 141 -43.68 0.13 -0.18
N ARG A 142 -42.82 -0.81 0.25
CA ARG A 142 -43.27 -2.04 0.94
C ARG A 142 -43.87 -1.74 2.31
N LYS A 143 -43.29 -0.80 3.07
CA LYS A 143 -43.87 -0.32 4.35
C LYS A 143 -45.21 0.36 4.15
N ALA A 144 -45.36 1.15 3.09
CA ALA A 144 -46.62 1.80 2.76
C ALA A 144 -47.72 0.79 2.38
N GLU A 145 -47.38 -0.28 1.66
CA GLU A 145 -48.32 -1.38 1.36
C GLU A 145 -48.70 -2.17 2.62
N GLU A 146 -47.75 -2.50 3.48
CA GLU A 146 -48.01 -3.20 4.75
C GLU A 146 -48.92 -2.36 5.68
N GLU A 147 -48.69 -1.05 5.80
CA GLU A 147 -49.57 -0.15 6.57
C GLU A 147 -50.98 -0.06 5.96
N LYS A 148 -51.10 -0.05 4.64
CA LYS A 148 -52.39 0.02 3.94
C LYS A 148 -53.18 -1.27 4.08
N ASN A 149 -52.50 -2.42 4.15
CA ASN A 149 -53.13 -3.72 4.33
C ASN A 149 -53.53 -3.97 5.79
N ASN A 150 -52.78 -3.44 6.77
CA ASN A 150 -53.15 -3.50 8.19
C ASN A 150 -54.27 -2.52 8.60
N ARG A 151 -54.64 -1.57 7.73
CA ARG A 151 -55.75 -0.62 7.95
C ARG A 151 -57.07 -1.04 7.28
N LYS A 152 -57.10 -2.17 6.58
CA LYS A 152 -58.31 -2.79 6.05
C LYS A 152 -58.76 -3.94 6.95
#